data_AF-A0AB38BLZ7-F1
#
_entry.id   AF-A0AB38BLZ7-F1
#
_cell.length_a   1.000
_cell.length_b   1.000
_cell.length_c   1.000
_cell.angle_alpha   90.00
_cell.angle_beta   90.00
_cell.angle_gamma   90.00
#
_symmetry.space_group_name_H-M   'P 1'
#
loop_
_entity.id
_entity.type
_entity.pdbx_description
1 polymer ?
#
loop_
_entity_poly.entity_id
_entity_poly.type
_entity_poly.pdbx_seq_one_letter_code
_entity_poly.pdbx_strand_id
1 'polypeptide(L)'
;MRDKSLELLRKFVISGFPVSIETLCEEFKLSQRTLRSEIKSLNDYLVENEFPIIETIRGKGFLLTLSKSQTIDLMGLFENDFKDEFYSRDERILDLVLDIALGQNKVFLYQKEEEYQISKSTLDEDMRRLRTLLKEYGVEVLSIPKQGLVFEAKERIIRTMLYSLVNKAIDNVALIDPFCLNKLNSRNFNTCRLCLSENFGHHFLWISPTL
;
A
#
# COMPACT_ATOMS: atom_id res chain seq x y z
N MET A 1 22.33 1.03 6.20
CA MET A 1 22.04 2.46 5.88
C MET A 1 21.65 3.18 7.17
N ARG A 2 21.79 4.51 7.32
CA ARG A 2 21.28 5.21 8.53
C ARG A 2 19.77 5.38 8.43
N ASP A 3 19.03 5.26 9.54
CA ASP A 3 17.55 5.32 9.58
C ASP A 3 16.99 6.53 8.82
N LYS A 4 17.58 7.71 9.03
CA LYS A 4 17.17 8.95 8.35
C LYS A 4 17.38 8.95 6.85
N SER A 5 18.44 8.31 6.36
CA SER A 5 18.70 8.24 4.91
C SER A 5 17.62 7.38 4.24
N LEU A 6 17.15 6.33 4.92
CA LEU A 6 16.10 5.45 4.43
C LEU A 6 14.73 6.13 4.39
N GLU A 7 14.36 6.86 5.45
CA GLU A 7 13.13 7.67 5.45
C GLU A 7 13.15 8.71 4.32
N LEU A 8 14.30 9.35 4.09
CA LEU A 8 14.48 10.31 3.00
C LEU A 8 14.31 9.64 1.63
N LEU A 9 14.87 8.44 1.44
CA LEU A 9 14.72 7.69 0.20
C LEU A 9 13.27 7.25 -0.01
N ARG A 10 12.58 6.73 1.02
CA ARG A 10 11.14 6.43 0.99
C ARG A 10 10.33 7.65 0.54
N LYS A 11 10.63 8.83 1.09
CA LYS A 11 9.95 10.09 0.71
C LYS A 11 10.06 10.39 -0.79
N PHE A 12 11.24 10.22 -1.38
CA PHE A 12 11.44 10.47 -2.82
C PHE A 12 10.75 9.45 -3.71
N VAL A 13 10.72 8.19 -3.28
CA VAL A 13 10.04 7.12 -4.01
C VAL A 13 8.53 7.36 -4.06
N ILE A 14 7.93 7.89 -2.97
CA ILE A 14 6.49 8.14 -2.88
C ILE A 14 6.07 9.44 -3.59
N SER A 15 6.88 10.51 -3.47
CA SER A 15 6.45 11.82 -3.95
C SER A 15 6.19 11.79 -5.45
N GLY A 16 7.09 11.23 -6.25
CA GLY A 16 6.99 11.25 -7.72
C GLY A 16 7.00 12.66 -8.34
N PHE A 17 7.22 13.70 -7.53
CA PHE A 17 7.37 15.10 -7.94
C PHE A 17 8.54 15.77 -7.18
N PRO A 18 9.09 16.88 -7.71
CA PRO A 18 10.19 17.58 -7.06
C PRO A 18 9.80 18.08 -5.67
N VAL A 19 10.63 17.77 -4.66
CA VAL A 19 10.44 18.22 -3.27
C VAL A 19 11.47 19.29 -2.94
N SER A 20 11.00 20.42 -2.41
CA SER A 20 11.86 21.56 -2.08
C SER A 20 12.86 21.24 -0.98
N ILE A 21 13.99 21.93 -0.98
CA ILE A 21 15.04 21.78 0.02
C ILE A 21 14.52 22.22 1.40
N GLU A 22 13.75 23.31 1.41
CA GLU A 22 13.15 23.89 2.61
C GLU A 22 12.21 22.89 3.29
N THR A 23 11.31 22.27 2.52
CA THR A 23 10.38 21.24 3.01
C THR A 23 11.14 20.06 3.63
N LEU A 24 12.18 19.56 2.95
CA LEU A 24 12.98 18.43 3.45
C LEU A 24 13.77 18.79 4.71
N CYS A 25 14.31 20.01 4.79
CA CYS A 25 15.02 20.48 5.97
C CYS A 25 14.10 20.59 7.19
N GLU A 26 12.88 21.11 7.01
CA GLU A 26 11.87 21.24 8.06
C GLU A 26 11.37 19.87 8.54
N GLU A 27 10.97 18.99 7.62
CA GLU A 27 10.39 17.68 7.90
C GLU A 27 11.39 16.76 8.63
N PHE A 28 12.62 16.66 8.10
CA PHE A 28 13.64 15.76 8.65
C PHE A 28 14.53 16.41 9.73
N LYS A 29 14.26 17.69 10.06
CA LYS A 29 15.04 18.51 11.00
C LYS A 29 16.54 18.48 10.67
N LEU A 30 16.86 18.66 9.39
CA LEU A 30 18.23 18.64 8.87
C LEU A 30 18.65 20.03 8.39
N SER A 31 19.93 20.37 8.59
CA SER A 31 20.50 21.52 7.89
C SER A 31 20.61 21.24 6.38
N GLN A 32 20.60 22.27 5.53
CA GLN A 32 20.80 22.08 4.08
C GLN A 32 22.12 21.36 3.75
N ARG A 33 23.18 21.62 4.53
CA ARG A 33 24.48 20.94 4.40
C ARG A 33 24.33 19.45 4.67
N THR A 34 23.62 19.09 5.75
CA THR A 34 23.37 17.70 6.11
C THR A 34 22.51 17.02 5.06
N LEU A 35 21.42 17.65 4.63
CA LEU A 35 20.54 17.13 3.58
C LEU A 35 21.32 16.81 2.30
N ARG A 36 22.15 17.72 1.81
CA ARG A 36 22.99 17.47 0.62
C ARG A 36 23.95 16.29 0.81
N SER A 37 24.48 16.12 2.03
CA SER A 37 25.32 14.97 2.36
C SER A 37 24.51 13.66 2.36
N GLU A 38 23.30 13.66 2.91
CA GLU A 38 22.40 12.50 2.86
C GLU A 38 22.05 12.13 1.42
N ILE A 39 21.67 13.12 0.59
CA ILE A 39 21.36 12.90 -0.83
C ILE A 39 22.57 12.31 -1.57
N LYS A 40 23.78 12.77 -1.27
CA LYS A 40 24.99 12.20 -1.87
C LYS A 40 25.14 10.72 -1.50
N SER A 41 25.05 10.39 -0.22
CA SER A 41 25.13 9.00 0.24
C SER A 41 24.02 8.11 -0.34
N LEU A 42 22.82 8.65 -0.55
CA LEU A 42 21.73 7.94 -1.22
C LEU A 42 22.01 7.72 -2.70
N ASN A 43 22.57 8.71 -3.39
CA ASN A 43 22.96 8.55 -4.79
C ASN A 43 24.06 7.49 -4.95
N ASP A 44 25.03 7.43 -4.03
CA ASP A 44 26.06 6.38 -4.02
C ASP A 44 25.40 4.98 -3.89
N TYR A 45 24.46 4.83 -2.94
CA TYR A 45 23.70 3.58 -2.74
C TYR A 45 22.81 3.20 -3.95
N LEU A 46 22.14 4.18 -4.58
CA LEU A 46 21.30 3.94 -5.75
C LEU A 46 22.13 3.45 -6.94
N VAL A 47 23.31 4.04 -7.15
CA VAL A 47 24.24 3.62 -8.22
C VAL A 47 24.75 2.20 -7.97
N GLU A 48 25.11 1.86 -6.72
CA GLU A 48 25.54 0.50 -6.36
C GLU A 48 24.49 -0.58 -6.64
N ASN A 49 23.20 -0.20 -6.59
CA ASN A 49 22.07 -1.10 -6.83
C ASN A 49 21.42 -0.91 -8.23
N GLU A 50 22.12 -0.25 -9.16
CA GLU A 50 21.68 -0.04 -10.55
C GLU A 50 20.38 0.79 -10.71
N PHE A 51 20.09 1.69 -9.76
CA PHE A 51 18.95 2.61 -9.82
C PHE A 51 19.34 4.03 -10.30
N PRO A 52 18.39 4.77 -10.89
CA PRO A 52 18.55 6.20 -11.16
C PRO A 52 18.85 7.00 -9.88
N ILE A 53 19.64 8.06 -10.03
CA ILE A 53 19.99 8.96 -8.92
C ILE A 53 18.89 10.01 -8.66
N ILE A 54 18.94 10.60 -7.46
CA ILE A 54 18.16 11.78 -7.10
C ILE A 54 18.78 13.01 -7.77
N GLU A 55 18.03 13.64 -8.66
CA GLU A 55 18.44 14.80 -9.43
C GLU A 55 18.05 16.12 -8.73
N THR A 56 18.84 17.17 -8.96
CA THR A 56 18.50 18.52 -8.54
C THR A 56 17.76 19.25 -9.66
N ILE A 57 16.50 19.59 -9.43
CA ILE A 57 15.69 20.40 -10.33
C ILE A 57 15.79 21.86 -9.91
N ARG A 58 16.39 22.69 -10.76
CA ARG A 58 16.66 24.11 -10.48
C ARG A 58 15.36 24.84 -10.06
N GLY A 59 15.39 25.44 -8.87
CA GLY A 59 14.27 26.19 -8.31
C GLY A 59 13.08 25.34 -7.84
N LYS A 60 13.15 24.00 -7.92
CA LYS A 60 12.09 23.09 -7.47
C LYS A 60 12.53 22.10 -6.39
N GLY A 61 13.84 21.82 -6.28
CA GLY A 61 14.42 20.96 -5.25
C GLY A 61 14.93 19.64 -5.82
N PHE A 62 14.62 18.52 -5.16
CA PHE A 62 15.13 17.19 -5.51
C PHE A 62 14.03 16.28 -6.09
N LEU A 63 14.38 15.46 -7.07
CA LEU A 63 13.47 14.51 -7.70
C LEU A 63 14.17 13.17 -7.95
N LEU A 64 13.51 12.08 -7.60
CA LEU A 64 13.87 10.73 -8.01
C LEU A 64 12.88 10.26 -9.06
N THR A 65 13.37 9.94 -10.26
CA THR A 65 12.53 9.44 -11.36
C THR A 65 12.77 7.95 -11.54
N LEU A 66 11.76 7.14 -11.27
CA LEU A 66 11.82 5.68 -11.41
C LEU A 66 10.76 5.19 -12.39
N SER A 67 11.07 4.14 -13.12
CA SER A 67 10.04 3.36 -13.81
C SER A 67 9.18 2.60 -12.78
N LYS A 68 8.02 2.09 -13.21
CA LYS A 68 7.18 1.28 -12.32
C LYS A 68 7.89 0.02 -11.82
N SER A 69 8.67 -0.66 -12.66
CA SER A 69 9.44 -1.84 -12.23
C SER A 69 10.52 -1.46 -11.23
N GLN A 70 11.29 -0.40 -11.50
CA GLN A 70 12.33 0.09 -10.60
C GLN A 70 11.77 0.55 -9.25
N THR A 71 10.57 1.12 -9.25
CA THR A 71 9.86 1.49 -8.03
C THR A 71 9.59 0.26 -7.16
N ILE A 72 9.09 -0.82 -7.77
CA ILE A 72 8.82 -2.09 -7.08
C ILE A 72 10.13 -2.73 -6.59
N ASP A 73 11.15 -2.78 -7.44
CA ASP A 73 12.44 -3.39 -7.11
C ASP A 73 13.14 -2.64 -5.96
N LEU A 74 13.19 -1.30 -6.02
CA LEU A 74 13.77 -0.46 -4.97
C LEU A 74 12.98 -0.57 -3.66
N MET A 75 11.65 -0.73 -3.73
CA MET A 75 10.83 -0.98 -2.55
C MET A 75 11.09 -2.35 -1.93
N GLY A 76 11.23 -3.39 -2.75
CA GLY A 76 11.58 -4.74 -2.30
C GLY A 76 12.93 -4.80 -1.59
N LEU A 77 13.87 -3.91 -1.92
CA LEU A 77 15.11 -3.78 -1.16
C LEU A 77 14.88 -3.26 0.28
N PHE A 78 13.87 -2.40 0.50
CA PHE A 78 13.48 -2.00 1.86
C PHE A 78 12.79 -3.14 2.63
N GLU A 79 12.09 -4.05 1.95
CA GLU A 79 11.39 -5.16 2.63
C GLU A 79 12.35 -6.11 3.36
N ASN A 80 13.59 -6.27 2.87
CA ASN A 80 14.59 -7.11 3.55
C ASN A 80 15.16 -6.46 4.82
N ASP A 81 15.20 -5.13 4.90
CA ASP A 81 15.68 -4.38 6.07
C ASP A 81 14.57 -4.13 7.12
N PHE A 82 13.28 -4.32 6.78
CA PHE A 82 12.11 -3.92 7.60
C PHE A 82 11.10 -5.05 7.85
N LYS A 83 11.55 -6.30 7.94
CA LYS A 83 10.68 -7.42 8.35
C LYS A 83 10.02 -7.28 9.73
N ASP A 84 10.30 -6.20 10.47
CA ASP A 84 9.85 -5.98 11.86
C ASP A 84 8.76 -4.90 12.02
N GLU A 85 8.22 -4.29 10.96
CA GLU A 85 7.05 -3.39 11.11
C GLU A 85 5.74 -4.21 11.10
N PHE A 86 5.17 -4.42 12.29
CA PHE A 86 3.84 -5.02 12.47
C PHE A 86 2.77 -4.10 11.87
N TYR A 87 1.87 -4.67 11.04
CA TYR A 87 0.70 -3.95 10.53
C TYR A 87 -0.11 -3.37 11.68
N SER A 88 -0.43 -2.09 11.62
CA SER A 88 -1.46 -1.50 12.47
C SER A 88 -2.82 -2.14 12.15
N ARG A 89 -3.77 -1.96 13.07
CA ARG A 89 -5.10 -2.55 12.91
C ARG A 89 -5.81 -2.10 11.64
N ASP A 90 -5.75 -0.81 11.33
CA ASP A 90 -6.45 -0.25 10.18
C ASP A 90 -5.82 -0.75 8.87
N GLU A 91 -4.50 -0.95 8.85
CA GLU A 91 -3.78 -1.53 7.72
C GLU A 91 -4.13 -3.00 7.52
N ARG A 92 -4.28 -3.79 8.59
CA ARG A 92 -4.77 -5.19 8.48
C ARG A 92 -6.17 -5.26 7.92
N ILE A 93 -7.08 -4.38 8.38
CA ILE A 93 -8.46 -4.33 7.87
C ILE A 93 -8.45 -3.96 6.37
N LEU A 94 -7.66 -2.96 5.99
CA LEU A 94 -7.53 -2.55 4.59
C LEU A 94 -6.94 -3.67 3.72
N ASP A 95 -5.86 -4.32 4.16
CA ASP A 95 -5.24 -5.45 3.46
C ASP A 95 -6.21 -6.63 3.31
N LEU A 96 -6.96 -6.99 4.35
CA LEU A 96 -8.02 -8.01 4.27
C LEU A 96 -9.06 -7.66 3.21
N VAL A 97 -9.56 -6.43 3.19
CA VAL A 97 -10.58 -6.00 2.23
C VAL A 97 -10.06 -6.11 0.80
N LEU A 98 -8.83 -5.65 0.56
CA LEU A 98 -8.19 -5.68 -0.75
C LEU A 98 -7.91 -7.11 -1.20
N ASP A 99 -7.44 -7.99 -0.31
CA ASP A 99 -7.18 -9.38 -0.66
C ASP A 99 -8.46 -10.15 -0.99
N ILE A 100 -9.56 -9.89 -0.28
CA ILE A 100 -10.85 -10.52 -0.60
C ILE A 100 -11.37 -10.02 -1.96
N ALA A 101 -11.22 -8.73 -2.26
CA ALA A 101 -11.74 -8.13 -3.49
C ALA A 101 -10.90 -8.38 -4.74
N LEU A 102 -9.58 -8.28 -4.62
CA LEU A 102 -8.63 -8.17 -5.73
C LEU A 102 -7.62 -9.32 -5.76
N GLY A 103 -7.56 -10.13 -4.69
CA GLY A 103 -6.65 -11.25 -4.60
C GLY A 103 -6.96 -12.33 -5.64
N GLN A 104 -5.89 -12.92 -6.20
CA GLN A 104 -6.02 -14.09 -7.07
C GLN A 104 -6.25 -15.39 -6.28
N ASN A 105 -5.89 -15.38 -4.99
CA ASN A 105 -5.94 -16.53 -4.11
C ASN A 105 -7.07 -16.39 -3.10
N LYS A 106 -7.59 -17.52 -2.62
CA LYS A 106 -8.58 -17.59 -1.55
C LYS A 106 -7.97 -17.08 -0.25
N VAL A 107 -8.72 -16.25 0.48
CA VAL A 107 -8.26 -15.66 1.74
C VAL A 107 -8.75 -16.51 2.91
N PHE A 108 -7.84 -17.06 3.70
CA PHE A 108 -8.17 -17.78 4.92
C PHE A 108 -7.63 -17.05 6.14
N LEU A 109 -8.45 -16.98 7.21
CA LEU A 109 -8.08 -16.27 8.44
C LEU A 109 -6.79 -16.79 9.06
N TYR A 110 -6.59 -18.11 9.15
CA TYR A 110 -5.36 -18.69 9.73
C TYR A 110 -4.09 -18.26 8.98
N GLN A 111 -4.16 -18.06 7.65
CA GLN A 111 -3.02 -17.57 6.87
C GLN A 111 -2.73 -16.11 7.19
N LYS A 112 -3.78 -15.33 7.44
CA LYS A 112 -3.66 -13.93 7.86
C LYS A 112 -3.16 -13.78 9.31
N GLU A 113 -3.49 -14.71 10.20
CA GLU A 113 -2.90 -14.77 11.54
C GLU A 113 -1.38 -14.91 11.46
N GLU A 114 -0.89 -15.83 10.61
CA GLU A 114 0.54 -16.04 10.36
C GLU A 114 1.18 -14.84 9.66
N GLU A 115 0.56 -14.29 8.61
CA GLU A 115 1.08 -13.16 7.84
C GLU A 115 1.22 -11.90 8.71
N TYR A 116 0.22 -11.62 9.55
CA TYR A 116 0.24 -10.45 10.43
C TYR A 116 0.95 -10.69 11.75
N GLN A 117 1.35 -11.94 12.04
CA GLN A 117 1.94 -12.36 13.32
C GLN A 117 1.08 -11.98 14.54
N ILE A 118 -0.23 -12.19 14.45
CA ILE A 118 -1.19 -11.89 15.52
C ILE A 118 -1.91 -13.12 16.02
N SER A 119 -2.47 -13.04 17.24
CA SER A 119 -3.33 -14.10 17.75
C SER A 119 -4.66 -14.15 16.98
N LYS A 120 -5.24 -15.35 16.93
CA LYS A 120 -6.62 -15.56 16.46
C LYS A 120 -7.63 -14.60 17.09
N SER A 121 -7.53 -14.34 18.39
CA SER A 121 -8.44 -13.42 19.09
C SER A 121 -8.34 -11.98 18.59
N THR A 122 -7.14 -11.54 18.20
CA THR A 122 -6.90 -10.21 17.62
C THR A 122 -7.50 -10.15 16.22
N LEU A 123 -7.27 -11.17 15.38
CA LEU A 123 -7.86 -11.23 14.05
C LEU A 123 -9.39 -11.32 14.09
N ASP A 124 -9.96 -12.05 15.06
CA ASP A 124 -11.40 -12.13 15.27
C ASP A 124 -11.99 -10.75 15.63
N GLU A 125 -11.28 -9.94 16.44
CA GLU A 125 -11.68 -8.55 16.72
C GLU A 125 -11.62 -7.68 15.46
N ASP A 126 -10.54 -7.79 14.69
CA ASP A 126 -10.37 -7.07 13.42
C ASP A 126 -11.48 -7.44 12.43
N MET A 127 -11.86 -8.72 12.36
CA MET A 127 -12.99 -9.19 11.54
C MET A 127 -14.34 -8.66 12.00
N ARG A 128 -14.57 -8.47 13.32
CA ARG A 128 -15.80 -7.82 13.80
C ARG A 128 -15.87 -6.37 13.35
N ARG A 129 -14.75 -5.64 13.41
CA ARG A 129 -14.67 -4.24 12.95
C ARG A 129 -14.84 -4.15 11.45
N LEU A 130 -14.17 -5.01 10.69
CA LEU A 130 -14.29 -5.10 9.23
C LEU A 130 -15.75 -5.34 8.81
N ARG A 131 -16.45 -6.30 9.45
CA ARG A 131 -17.86 -6.57 9.16
C ARG A 131 -18.75 -5.36 9.46
N THR A 132 -18.51 -4.66 10.56
CA THR A 132 -19.24 -3.43 10.90
C THR A 132 -19.01 -2.34 9.86
N LEU A 133 -17.76 -2.11 9.47
CA LEU A 133 -17.38 -1.14 8.44
C LEU A 133 -18.04 -1.43 7.09
N LEU A 134 -17.98 -2.68 6.62
CA LEU A 134 -18.51 -3.04 5.30
C LEU A 134 -20.04 -3.06 5.25
N LYS A 135 -20.69 -3.31 6.40
CA LYS A 135 -22.14 -3.23 6.52
C LYS A 135 -22.69 -1.83 6.21
N GLU A 136 -21.93 -0.76 6.50
CA GLU A 136 -22.30 0.62 6.14
C GLU A 136 -22.43 0.82 4.63
N TYR A 137 -21.70 0.03 3.84
CA TYR A 137 -21.77 0.02 2.37
C TYR A 137 -22.79 -0.99 1.82
N GLY A 138 -23.48 -1.74 2.67
CA GLY A 138 -24.34 -2.85 2.26
C GLY A 138 -23.57 -4.05 1.70
N VAL A 139 -22.34 -4.28 2.19
CA VAL A 139 -21.51 -5.44 1.82
C VAL A 139 -21.36 -6.36 3.01
N GLU A 140 -21.68 -7.64 2.84
CA GLU A 140 -21.43 -8.67 3.84
C GLU A 140 -20.17 -9.49 3.51
N VAL A 141 -19.55 -10.06 4.55
CA VAL A 141 -18.39 -10.94 4.40
C VAL A 141 -18.75 -12.33 4.87
N LEU A 142 -18.70 -13.31 3.99
CA LEU A 142 -18.98 -14.71 4.35
C LEU A 142 -17.67 -15.47 4.49
N SER A 143 -17.65 -16.46 5.40
CA SER A 143 -16.56 -17.42 5.50
C SER A 143 -17.09 -18.76 4.98
N ILE A 144 -16.66 -19.15 3.79
CA ILE A 144 -17.16 -20.34 3.10
C ILE A 144 -16.09 -21.43 3.16
N PRO A 145 -16.40 -22.64 3.66
CA PRO A 145 -15.46 -23.76 3.69
C PRO A 145 -14.82 -24.00 2.32
N LYS A 146 -13.49 -24.18 2.29
CA LYS A 146 -12.66 -24.38 1.08
C LYS A 146 -12.63 -23.20 0.09
N GLN A 147 -13.41 -22.14 0.29
CA GLN A 147 -13.41 -20.94 -0.54
C GLN A 147 -12.79 -19.74 0.18
N GLY A 148 -12.75 -19.77 1.51
CA GLY A 148 -12.21 -18.68 2.31
C GLY A 148 -13.22 -17.57 2.52
N LEU A 149 -12.73 -16.36 2.75
CA LEU A 149 -13.54 -15.17 2.89
C LEU A 149 -14.01 -14.66 1.52
N VAL A 150 -15.29 -14.30 1.42
CA VAL A 150 -15.89 -13.75 0.20
C VAL A 150 -16.82 -12.58 0.53
N PHE A 151 -17.00 -11.67 -0.43
CA PHE A 151 -18.00 -10.60 -0.33
C PHE A 151 -19.34 -11.04 -0.92
N GLU A 152 -20.41 -10.74 -0.19
CA GLU A 152 -21.78 -10.89 -0.65
C GLU A 152 -22.41 -9.50 -0.85
N ALA A 153 -22.44 -9.07 -2.10
CA ALA A 153 -23.12 -7.88 -2.59
C ALA A 153 -23.09 -7.86 -4.13
N LYS A 154 -23.83 -6.93 -4.74
CA LYS A 154 -23.68 -6.66 -6.19
C LYS A 154 -22.28 -6.10 -6.47
N GLU A 155 -21.67 -6.51 -7.58
CA GLU A 155 -20.34 -6.02 -8.02
C GLU A 155 -20.23 -4.50 -7.93
N ARG A 156 -21.23 -3.77 -8.44
CA ARG A 156 -21.25 -2.31 -8.42
C ARG A 156 -21.13 -1.72 -7.00
N ILE A 157 -21.72 -2.38 -6.01
CA ILE A 157 -21.67 -1.96 -4.60
C ILE A 157 -20.27 -2.22 -4.05
N ILE A 158 -19.71 -3.41 -4.28
CA ILE A 158 -18.33 -3.76 -3.91
C ILE A 158 -17.35 -2.75 -4.52
N ARG A 159 -17.52 -2.44 -5.81
CA ARG A 159 -16.70 -1.49 -6.54
C ARG A 159 -16.76 -0.08 -5.94
N THR A 160 -17.96 0.39 -5.62
CA THR A 160 -18.17 1.72 -4.99
C THR A 160 -17.57 1.77 -3.59
N MET A 161 -17.70 0.68 -2.82
CA MET A 161 -17.10 0.53 -1.50
C MET A 161 -15.57 0.61 -1.56
N LEU A 162 -14.94 -0.14 -2.48
CA LEU A 162 -13.49 -0.12 -2.66
C LEU A 162 -12.99 1.28 -3.02
N TYR A 163 -13.67 1.96 -3.96
CA TYR A 163 -13.34 3.34 -4.31
C TYR A 163 -13.41 4.28 -3.09
N SER A 164 -14.46 4.16 -2.28
CA SER A 164 -14.62 4.97 -1.06
C SER A 164 -13.52 4.68 -0.03
N LEU A 165 -13.20 3.40 0.23
CA LEU A 165 -12.17 3.02 1.19
C LEU A 165 -10.77 3.43 0.74
N VAL A 166 -10.44 3.24 -0.55
CA VAL A 166 -9.16 3.66 -1.12
C VAL A 166 -9.03 5.17 -1.09
N ASN A 167 -10.07 5.92 -1.48
CA ASN A 167 -10.02 7.38 -1.39
C ASN A 167 -9.88 7.86 0.06
N LYS A 168 -10.60 7.25 1.02
CA LYS A 168 -10.40 7.55 2.44
C LYS A 168 -8.97 7.23 2.90
N ALA A 169 -8.39 6.12 2.45
CA ALA A 169 -6.99 5.80 2.77
C ALA A 169 -6.04 6.85 2.17
N ILE A 170 -6.27 7.25 0.92
CA ILE A 170 -5.48 8.27 0.20
C ILE A 170 -5.63 9.67 0.83
N ASP A 171 -6.84 10.07 1.24
CA ASP A 171 -7.08 11.37 1.85
C ASP A 171 -6.50 11.43 3.28
N ASN A 172 -6.36 10.28 3.95
CA ASN A 172 -5.69 10.14 5.24
C ASN A 172 -4.15 9.98 5.12
N VAL A 173 -3.54 10.17 3.93
CA VAL A 173 -2.08 10.05 3.65
C VAL A 173 -1.21 11.05 4.41
N ALA A 174 -1.77 11.87 5.31
CA ALA A 174 -0.96 12.51 6.34
C ALA A 174 -0.38 11.51 7.37
N LEU A 175 -0.87 10.26 7.47
CA LEU A 175 -0.52 9.34 8.58
C LEU A 175 -0.37 7.84 8.19
N ILE A 176 -0.45 7.45 6.92
CA ILE A 176 -0.28 6.05 6.51
C ILE A 176 1.18 5.81 6.09
N ASP A 177 1.81 4.81 6.70
CA ASP A 177 3.17 4.40 6.35
C ASP A 177 3.26 4.11 4.84
N PRO A 178 4.28 4.66 4.13
CA PRO A 178 4.67 4.31 2.77
C PRO A 178 4.47 2.85 2.34
N PHE A 179 4.65 1.92 3.26
CA PHE A 179 4.52 0.48 3.05
C PHE A 179 3.13 0.05 2.55
N CYS A 180 2.06 0.65 3.08
CA CYS A 180 0.68 0.30 2.69
C CYS A 180 0.33 0.76 1.28
N LEU A 181 0.80 1.94 0.88
CA LEU A 181 0.65 2.48 -0.48
C LEU A 181 1.39 1.62 -1.52
N ASN A 182 2.48 0.97 -1.11
CA ASN A 182 3.31 0.17 -2.00
C ASN A 182 2.79 -1.27 -2.16
N LYS A 183 2.22 -1.86 -1.12
CA LYS A 183 1.51 -3.15 -1.25
C LYS A 183 0.21 -3.02 -2.06
N LEU A 184 -0.45 -1.86 -1.97
CA LEU A 184 -1.49 -1.43 -2.91
C LEU A 184 -0.94 -1.36 -4.34
N ASN A 185 0.17 -0.67 -4.58
CA ASN A 185 0.73 -0.50 -5.93
C ASN A 185 1.36 -1.77 -6.54
N SER A 186 1.97 -2.65 -5.74
CA SER A 186 2.60 -3.91 -6.18
C SER A 186 1.59 -4.99 -6.54
N ARG A 187 0.38 -4.94 -5.97
CA ARG A 187 -0.77 -5.79 -6.36
C ARG A 187 -1.49 -5.33 -7.63
N ASN A 188 -0.79 -4.62 -8.52
CA ASN A 188 -1.31 -4.12 -9.79
C ASN A 188 -2.51 -3.16 -9.65
N PHE A 189 -2.24 -1.92 -9.18
CA PHE A 189 -3.24 -0.84 -9.25
C PHE A 189 -3.42 -0.22 -10.65
N ASN A 190 -2.57 -0.56 -11.63
CA ASN A 190 -2.85 -0.19 -13.04
C ASN A 190 -4.11 -0.88 -13.55
N THR A 191 -4.46 -2.04 -13.00
CA THR A 191 -5.76 -2.67 -13.18
C THR A 191 -6.84 -2.07 -12.27
N CYS A 192 -6.55 -1.29 -11.23
CA CYS A 192 -7.62 -0.60 -10.51
C CYS A 192 -8.18 0.57 -11.34
N ARG A 193 -7.33 1.40 -11.97
CA ARG A 193 -7.85 2.48 -12.83
C ARG A 193 -8.46 1.97 -14.16
N LEU A 194 -8.02 0.82 -14.68
CA LEU A 194 -8.52 0.20 -15.91
C LEU A 194 -9.61 -0.87 -15.69
N CYS A 195 -9.56 -1.73 -14.67
CA CYS A 195 -10.64 -2.69 -14.34
C CYS A 195 -11.87 -2.01 -13.74
N LEU A 196 -11.70 -0.84 -13.10
CA LEU A 196 -12.84 -0.05 -12.65
C LEU A 196 -13.49 0.73 -13.81
N SER A 197 -12.87 0.80 -15.00
CA SER A 197 -13.46 1.39 -16.21
C SER A 197 -13.85 0.35 -17.27
N GLU A 198 -13.12 -0.76 -17.41
CA GLU A 198 -13.33 -1.76 -18.47
C GLU A 198 -13.00 -3.17 -17.96
N ASN A 199 -13.96 -4.09 -18.08
CA ASN A 199 -13.87 -5.55 -17.86
C ASN A 199 -13.62 -6.08 -16.42
N PHE A 200 -14.69 -6.14 -15.62
CA PHE A 200 -14.98 -7.33 -14.79
C PHE A 200 -15.90 -8.29 -15.57
N GLY A 201 -15.44 -8.70 -16.75
CA GLY A 201 -16.03 -9.80 -17.52
C GLY A 201 -15.10 -11.00 -17.39
N HIS A 202 -15.52 -12.02 -16.64
CA HIS A 202 -14.83 -13.29 -16.44
C HIS A 202 -13.64 -13.27 -15.48
N HIS A 203 -13.91 -13.28 -14.17
CA HIS A 203 -13.27 -14.23 -13.23
C HIS A 203 -14.12 -14.28 -11.95
N PHE A 204 -14.94 -15.34 -11.86
CA PHE A 204 -15.56 -15.94 -10.67
C PHE A 204 -15.80 -15.06 -9.42
N LEU A 205 -16.70 -14.08 -9.54
CA LEU A 205 -17.63 -13.75 -8.44
C LEU A 205 -18.83 -14.70 -8.59
N TRP A 206 -18.98 -15.67 -7.68
CA TRP A 206 -20.26 -16.39 -7.57
C TRP A 206 -21.28 -15.43 -6.96
N ILE A 207 -21.97 -14.72 -7.85
CA ILE A 207 -23.28 -14.16 -7.59
C ILE A 207 -24.17 -15.36 -7.27
N SER A 208 -24.75 -15.40 -6.05
CA SER A 208 -25.83 -16.34 -5.74
C SER A 208 -26.89 -16.27 -6.85
N PRO A 209 -27.15 -17.36 -7.59
CA PRO A 209 -28.33 -17.42 -8.43
C PRO A 209 -29.52 -17.83 -7.54
N THR A 210 -30.64 -17.13 -7.72
CA THR A 210 -31.98 -17.33 -7.11
C THR A 210 -32.21 -16.49 -5.84
N LEU A 211 -33.26 -15.66 -5.72
CA LEU A 211 -34.56 -15.52 -6.41
C LEU A 211 -34.85 -14.06 -6.79
#